data_AF-A0A3P6G677-F1
#
_entry.id   AF-A0A3P6G677-F1
#
_cell.length_a   1.000
_cell.length_b   1.000
_cell.length_c   1.000
_cell.angle_alpha   90.00
_cell.angle_beta   90.00
_cell.angle_gamma   90.00
#
_symmetry.space_group_name_H-M   'P 1'
#
loop_
_entity.id
_entity.type
_entity.pdbx_description
1 polymer ?
#
loop_
_entity_poly.entity_id
_entity_poly.type
_entity_poly.pdbx_seq_one_letter_code
_entity_poly.pdbx_strand_id
1 'polypeptide(L)' 'LLLQSAIYHIWKERNARIFKSKASPPAIVRAAVDRQIRDRLLSIPLSPRVSLPSFNFSLLVLGH' A
#
# COMPACT_ATOMS: atom_id res chain seq x y z
N LEU A 1 -3.35 -2.30 8.15
CA LEU A 1 -3.44 -3.01 6.85
C LEU A 1 -2.25 -3.93 6.55
N LEU A 2 -1.00 -3.49 6.77
CA LEU A 2 0.19 -4.33 6.51
C LEU A 2 0.27 -5.56 7.41
N LEU A 3 0.08 -5.37 8.72
CA LEU A 3 0.03 -6.47 9.69
C LEU A 3 -1.10 -7.47 9.35
N GLN A 4 -2.26 -6.98 8.94
CA GLN A 4 -3.37 -7.81 8.50
C GLN A 4 -3.00 -8.65 7.27
N SER A 5 -2.24 -8.11 6.32
CA SER A 5 -1.70 -8.84 5.17
C SER A 5 -0.83 -10.02 5.60
N ALA A 6 0.10 -9.78 6.54
CA ALA A 6 1.00 -10.80 7.06
C ALA A 6 0.22 -11.90 7.82
N ILE A 7 -0.67 -11.50 8.73
CA ILE A 7 -1.51 -12.43 9.51
C ILE A 7 -2.34 -13.33 8.58
N TYR A 8 -2.99 -12.74 7.57
CA TYR A 8 -3.82 -13.50 6.63
C TYR A 8 -3.01 -14.57 5.88
N HIS A 9 -1.83 -14.22 5.34
CA HIS A 9 -1.02 -15.15 4.58
C HIS A 9 -0.44 -16.28 5.44
N ILE A 10 -0.02 -15.96 6.68
CA ILE A 10 0.46 -16.97 7.63
C ILE A 10 -0.67 -17.93 8.01
N TRP A 11 -1.86 -17.40 8.34
CA TRP A 11 -3.04 -18.20 8.65
C TRP A 11 -3.43 -19.10 7.46
N LYS A 12 -3.46 -18.55 6.25
CA LYS A 12 -3.78 -19.27 5.02
C LYS A 12 -2.80 -20.43 4.76
N GLU A 13 -1.50 -20.18 4.90
CA GLU A 13 -0.47 -21.21 4.73
C GLU A 13 -0.60 -22.32 5.78
N ARG A 14 -0.79 -21.96 7.07
CA ARG A 14 -0.99 -22.94 8.15
C ARG A 14 -2.20 -23.85 7.86
N ASN A 15 -3.31 -23.27 7.42
CA ASN A 15 -4.50 -24.04 7.08
C ASN A 15 -4.30 -24.91 5.83
N ALA A 16 -3.55 -24.45 4.83
CA ALA A 16 -3.21 -25.28 3.69
C ALA A 16 -2.37 -26.50 4.09
N ARG A 17 -1.44 -26.33 5.05
CA ARG A 17 -0.63 -27.44 5.59
C ARG A 17 -1.46 -28.45 6.35
N ILE A 18 -2.36 -27.99 7.23
CA ILE A 18 -3.18 -28.86 8.07
C ILE A 18 -4.26 -29.58 7.25
N PHE A 19 -5.03 -28.83 6.44
CA PHE A 19 -6.25 -29.36 5.82
C PHE A 19 -6.05 -29.87 4.39
N LYS A 20 -4.94 -29.51 3.74
CA LYS A 20 -4.68 -29.89 2.34
C LYS A 20 -3.34 -30.60 2.17
N SER A 21 -2.56 -30.78 3.25
CA SER A 21 -1.20 -31.32 3.21
C SER A 21 -0.29 -30.62 2.18
N LYS A 22 -0.57 -29.34 1.88
CA LYS A 22 0.21 -28.51 0.95
C LYS A 22 1.02 -27.53 1.76
N ALA A 23 2.33 -27.50 1.52
CA ALA A 23 3.25 -26.56 2.15
C ALA A 23 3.98 -25.76 1.07
N SER A 24 3.88 -24.44 1.15
CA SER A 24 4.70 -23.53 0.36
C SER A 24 6.01 -23.25 1.11
N PRO A 25 7.13 -23.07 0.38
CA PRO A 25 8.35 -22.56 0.98
C PRO A 25 8.12 -21.19 1.64
N PRO A 26 8.75 -20.89 2.79
CA PRO A 26 8.59 -19.60 3.47
C PRO A 26 8.89 -18.38 2.57
N ALA A 27 9.83 -18.52 1.64
CA ALA A 27 10.17 -17.49 0.67
C ALA A 27 8.98 -17.11 -0.22
N ILE A 28 8.15 -18.09 -0.62
CA ILE A 28 6.95 -17.85 -1.45
C ILE A 28 5.88 -17.10 -0.64
N VAL A 29 5.68 -17.49 0.63
CA VAL A 29 4.72 -16.81 1.51
C VAL A 29 5.17 -15.36 1.76
N ARG A 30 6.46 -15.14 1.99
CA ARG A 30 7.02 -13.79 2.16
C ARG A 30 6.85 -12.94 0.90
N ALA A 31 7.17 -13.49 -0.26
CA ALA A 31 6.99 -12.80 -1.53
C ALA A 31 5.52 -12.40 -1.78
N ALA A 32 4.56 -13.25 -1.41
CA ALA A 32 3.14 -12.94 -1.51
C ALA A 32 2.72 -11.78 -0.58
N VAL A 33 3.22 -11.79 0.67
CA VAL A 33 3.00 -10.69 1.63
C VAL A 33 3.58 -9.39 1.10
N ASP A 34 4.85 -9.41 0.65
CA ASP A 34 5.56 -8.23 0.14
C ASP A 34 4.84 -7.63 -1.07
N ARG A 35 4.39 -8.49 -2.01
CA ARG A 35 3.63 -8.06 -3.18
C ARG A 35 2.32 -7.38 -2.78
N GLN A 36 1.52 -8.00 -1.92
CA GLN A 36 0.24 -7.42 -1.50
C GLN A 36 0.44 -6.09 -0.76
N ILE A 37 1.48 -5.98 0.07
CA ILE A 37 1.83 -4.73 0.76
C ILE A 37 2.20 -3.64 -0.25
N ARG A 38 3.09 -3.97 -1.19
CA ARG A 38 3.55 -3.04 -2.23
C ARG A 38 2.39 -2.56 -3.10
N ASP A 39 1.57 -3.48 -3.59
CA ASP A 39 0.42 -3.16 -4.43
C ASP A 39 -0.53 -2.19 -3.70
N ARG A 40 -0.74 -2.40 -2.39
CA ARG A 40 -1.54 -1.47 -1.58
C ARG A 40 -0.89 -0.11 -1.42
N LEU A 41 0.40 -0.05 -1.10
CA LEU A 41 1.10 1.23 -0.98
C LEU A 41 1.07 2.02 -2.29
N LEU A 42 1.24 1.35 -3.42
CA LEU A 42 1.16 1.97 -4.75
C LEU A 42 -0.27 2.36 -5.14
N SER A 43 -1.29 1.68 -4.60
CA SER A 43 -2.70 2.04 -4.83
C SER A 43 -3.17 3.26 -4.05
N ILE A 44 -2.39 3.72 -3.06
CA ILE A 44 -2.74 4.94 -2.32
C ILE A 44 -2.58 6.11 -3.29
N PRO A 45 -3.66 6.83 -3.63
CA PRO A 45 -3.53 8.01 -4.48
C PRO A 45 -2.60 8.99 -3.78
N LEU A 46 -1.67 9.56 -4.53
CA LEU A 46 -0.92 10.71 -4.08
C LEU A 46 -1.97 11.76 -3.70
N SER A 47 -2.06 12.08 -2.40
CA SER A 47 -2.89 13.19 -1.95
C SER A 47 -2.57 14.38 -2.85
N PRO A 48 -3.57 15.07 -3.44
CA PRO A 48 -3.27 16.27 -4.18
C PRO A 48 -2.45 17.14 -3.24
N ARG A 49 -1.21 17.45 -3.65
CA ARG A 49 -0.33 18.36 -2.93
C ARG A 49 -1.21 19.47 -2.40
N VAL A 50 -1.13 19.74 -1.09
CA VAL A 50 -1.67 20.96 -0.49
C VAL A 50 -1.41 22.06 -1.50
N SER A 51 -2.46 22.49 -2.19
CA SER A 51 -2.36 23.57 -3.15
C SER A 51 -2.05 24.77 -2.27
N LEU A 52 -0.75 25.10 -2.15
CA LEU A 52 -0.33 26.38 -1.63
C LEU A 52 -1.19 27.41 -2.36
N PRO A 53 -1.93 28.28 -1.64
CA PRO A 53 -2.77 29.25 -2.29
C PRO A 53 -1.89 30.01 -3.28
N SER A 54 -2.21 29.89 -4.56
CA SER A 54 -1.54 30.60 -5.62
C SER A 54 -1.67 32.08 -5.29
N PHE A 55 -0.56 32.69 -4.85
CA PHE A 55 -0.47 34.14 -4.70
C PHE A 55 -0.63 34.73 -6.11
N ASN A 56 -1.83 35.19 -6.43
CA ASN A 56 -2.13 35.84 -7.69
C ASN A 56 -1.38 37.17 -7.74
N PHE A 57 -0.19 37.14 -8.36
CA PHE A 57 0.67 38.32 -8.53
C PHE A 57 0.03 39.41 -9.42
N SER A 58 -1.07 39.10 -10.13
CA SER A 58 -1.76 40.03 -11.02
C SER A 58 -2.53 41.16 -10.33
N LEU A 59 -2.86 41.05 -9.04
CA LEU A 59 -3.54 42.14 -8.30
C LEU A 59 -2.58 43.21 -7.77
N LEU A 60 -1.26 42.99 -7.81
CA LEU A 60 -0.28 43.94 -7.27
C LEU A 60 0.25 44.94 -8.33
N VAL A 61 0.04 44.68 -9.63
CA VAL A 61 0.61 45.49 -10.72
C VAL A 61 -0.40 46.47 -11.34
N LEU A 62 -1.70 46.31 -11.08
CA LEU A 62 -2.76 47.21 -11.59
C LEU A 62 -3.17 48.31 -10.61
N GLY A 63 -2.45 48.44 -9.49
CA GLY A 63 -2.72 49.45 -8.46
C GLY A 63 -1.81 50.68 -8.52
N HIS A 64 -1.36 51.10 -9.70
CA HIS A 64 -0.51 52.29 -9.85
C HIS A 64 -0.89 53.16 -11.05
#